data_AF-A0A2R8F3C9-F1
#
_entry.id   AF-A0A2R8F3C9-F1
#
_cell.length_a   1.000
_cell.length_b   1.000
_cell.length_c   1.000
_cell.angle_alpha   90.00
_cell.angle_beta   90.00
_cell.angle_gamma   90.00
#
_symmetry.space_group_name_H-M   'P 1'
#
loop_
_entity.id
_entity.type
_entity.pdbx_description
1 polymer ?
#
loop_
_entity_poly.entity_id
_entity_poly.type
_entity_poly.pdbx_seq_one_letter_code
_entity_poly.pdbx_strand_id
1 'polypeptide(L)'
;MLIEYILTHKHYKKKISKIRMSDIQQIFNNISKDGKYLTANTLLLTLRTIFNKAIKCGLIENNHTLGIEKHKLQARERRLSYDEMGRFLQVLCGEASVLIRDFALLALYTGAGKSNVLEMEWDNIDFERKIWHIPKTKNGKAQNIPLTDEAMEILQARKLISTSK
;
A
#
# COMPACT_ATOMS: atom_id res chain seq x y z
N MET A 1 11.95 5.25 5.36
CA MET A 1 11.64 6.58 4.77
C MET A 1 10.87 7.55 5.65
N LEU A 2 9.57 7.38 5.95
CA LEU A 2 8.81 8.37 6.76
C LEU A 2 9.32 8.45 8.22
N ILE A 3 9.64 7.30 8.81
CA ILE A 3 10.21 7.21 10.17
C ILE A 3 11.61 7.84 10.21
N GLU A 4 12.48 7.51 9.25
CA GLU A 4 13.84 8.09 9.17
C GLU A 4 13.83 9.61 8.98
N TYR A 5 12.89 10.16 8.21
CA TYR A 5 12.80 11.61 8.02
C TYR A 5 12.34 12.33 9.31
N ILE A 6 11.45 11.71 10.08
CA ILE A 6 11.01 12.22 11.39
C ILE A 6 12.16 12.14 12.41
N LEU A 7 12.97 11.08 12.38
CA LEU A 7 14.10 10.87 13.29
C LEU A 7 15.34 11.74 12.99
N THR A 8 15.52 12.19 11.75
CA THR A 8 16.68 13.00 11.33
C THR A 8 16.49 14.51 11.53
N HIS A 9 15.29 14.96 11.91
CA HIS A 9 15.02 16.38 12.10
C HIS A 9 15.37 16.85 13.51
N LYS A 10 16.03 18.02 13.59
CA LYS A 10 16.46 18.78 14.80
C LYS A 10 15.36 18.98 15.87
N HIS A 11 14.11 18.65 15.55
CA HIS A 11 12.94 18.77 16.41
C HIS A 11 12.64 17.52 17.24
N TYR A 12 13.31 16.38 17.01
CA TYR A 12 13.10 15.14 17.78
C TYR A 12 13.34 15.32 19.30
N LYS A 13 14.23 16.24 19.68
CA LYS A 13 14.53 16.55 21.10
C LYS A 13 13.66 17.66 21.69
N LYS A 14 12.80 18.30 20.90
CA LYS A 14 11.89 19.34 21.42
C LYS A 14 10.69 18.68 22.08
N LYS A 15 10.32 19.13 23.27
CA LYS A 15 9.03 18.79 23.89
C LYS A 15 7.90 19.19 22.93
N ILE A 16 6.84 18.39 22.86
CA ILE A 16 5.70 18.65 21.96
C ILE A 16 5.07 20.04 22.17
N SER A 17 5.07 20.53 23.41
CA SER A 17 4.62 21.88 23.78
C SER A 17 5.49 23.03 23.23
N LYS A 18 6.71 22.73 22.76
CA LYS A 18 7.64 23.70 22.19
C LYS A 18 7.69 23.67 20.66
N ILE A 19 7.01 22.73 20.02
CA ILE A 19 6.90 22.66 18.56
C ILE A 19 5.90 23.72 18.10
N ARG A 20 6.30 24.59 17.17
CA ARG A 20 5.43 25.65 16.62
C ARG A 20 4.91 25.26 15.24
N MET A 21 3.82 25.89 14.80
CA MET A 21 3.29 25.75 13.43
C MET A 21 4.37 26.04 12.38
N SER A 22 5.23 27.03 12.60
CA SER A 22 6.34 27.38 11.71
C SER A 22 7.36 26.24 11.54
N ASP A 23 7.64 25.49 12.61
CA ASP A 23 8.53 24.32 12.53
C ASP A 23 7.91 23.26 11.59
N ILE A 24 6.60 23.01 11.74
CA ILE A 24 5.87 22.01 10.94
C ILE A 24 5.76 22.46 9.47
N GLN A 25 5.44 23.73 9.23
CA GLN A 25 5.36 24.31 7.89
C GLN A 25 6.70 24.23 7.17
N GLN A 26 7.82 24.46 7.86
CA GLN A 26 9.15 24.36 7.28
C GLN A 26 9.45 22.93 6.80
N ILE A 27 9.15 21.91 7.62
CA ILE A 27 9.34 20.51 7.25
C ILE A 27 8.42 20.14 6.08
N PHE A 28 7.15 20.54 6.15
CA PHE A 28 6.18 20.32 5.08
C PHE A 28 6.67 20.92 3.76
N ASN A 29 7.14 22.16 3.77
CA ASN A 29 7.67 22.85 2.59
C ASN A 29 8.94 22.17 2.05
N ASN A 30 9.83 21.73 2.93
CA ASN A 30 11.06 21.04 2.52
C ASN A 30 10.77 19.72 1.79
N ILE A 31 9.84 18.89 2.29
CA ILE A 31 9.41 17.67 1.57
C ILE A 31 8.73 18.04 0.25
N SER A 32 7.99 19.14 0.24
CA SER A 32 7.25 19.59 -0.94
C SER A 32 8.18 20.07 -2.08
N LYS A 33 9.36 20.61 -1.75
CA LYS A 33 10.36 21.02 -2.75
C LYS A 33 10.82 19.87 -3.66
N ASP A 34 10.85 18.65 -3.13
CA ASP A 34 11.20 17.45 -3.90
C ASP A 34 10.03 16.94 -4.78
N GLY A 35 8.91 17.66 -4.85
CA GLY A 35 7.68 17.20 -5.52
C GLY A 35 6.96 16.06 -4.77
N LYS A 36 7.39 15.71 -3.54
CA LYS A 36 6.86 14.60 -2.74
C LYS A 36 5.59 15.00 -1.97
N TYR A 37 4.61 15.55 -2.67
CA TYR A 37 3.40 16.13 -2.06
C TYR A 37 2.57 15.12 -1.26
N LEU A 38 2.46 13.87 -1.71
CA LEU A 38 1.79 12.81 -0.96
C LEU A 38 2.49 12.56 0.38
N THR A 39 3.82 12.54 0.39
CA THR A 39 4.62 12.34 1.60
C THR A 39 4.44 13.52 2.56
N ALA A 40 4.46 14.75 2.05
CA ALA A 40 4.23 15.97 2.84
C ALA A 40 2.83 15.95 3.49
N ASN A 41 1.79 15.61 2.72
CA ASN A 41 0.43 15.47 3.23
C ASN A 41 0.32 14.35 4.29
N THR A 42 0.96 13.22 4.06
CA THR A 42 0.97 12.09 5.00
C THR A 42 1.64 12.48 6.31
N LEU A 43 2.78 13.18 6.26
CA LEU A 43 3.43 13.73 7.45
C LEU A 43 2.47 14.65 8.22
N LEU A 44 1.83 15.60 7.53
CA LEU A 44 0.91 16.54 8.17
C LEU A 44 -0.28 15.83 8.84
N LEU A 45 -0.85 14.81 8.20
CA LEU A 45 -1.94 14.01 8.77
C LEU A 45 -1.50 13.17 9.98
N THR A 46 -0.30 12.61 9.93
CA THR A 46 0.29 11.90 11.06
C THR A 46 0.53 12.84 12.24
N LEU A 47 1.13 14.01 12.00
CA LEU A 47 1.32 15.02 13.04
C LEU A 47 -0.02 15.49 13.61
N ARG A 48 -1.02 15.76 12.77
CA ARG A 48 -2.39 16.11 13.20
C ARG A 48 -2.92 15.11 14.22
N THR A 49 -2.76 13.83 13.93
CA THR A 49 -3.19 12.73 14.80
C THR A 49 -2.43 12.73 16.13
N ILE A 50 -1.11 12.92 16.10
CA ILE A 50 -0.25 12.99 17.29
C ILE A 50 -0.64 14.18 18.18
N PHE A 51 -0.78 15.38 17.61
CA PHE A 51 -1.18 16.58 18.35
C PHE A 51 -2.59 16.44 18.95
N ASN A 52 -3.54 15.86 18.21
CA ASN A 52 -4.87 15.56 18.74
C ASN A 52 -4.82 14.58 19.93
N LYS A 53 -3.96 13.55 19.88
CA LYS A 53 -3.77 12.64 21.01
C LYS A 53 -3.13 13.35 22.20
N ALA A 54 -2.16 14.24 21.96
CA ALA A 54 -1.52 15.01 23.01
C ALA A 54 -2.50 15.95 23.75
N ILE A 55 -3.44 16.57 23.02
CA ILE A 55 -4.54 17.34 23.62
C ILE A 55 -5.42 16.45 24.50
N LYS A 56 -5.84 15.27 24.00
CA LYS A 56 -6.64 14.32 24.78
C LYS A 56 -5.93 13.85 26.06
N CYS A 57 -4.59 13.84 26.06
CA CYS A 57 -3.79 13.50 27.23
C CYS A 57 -3.46 14.72 28.12
N GLY A 58 -3.97 15.92 27.81
CA GLY A 58 -3.71 17.14 28.59
C GLY A 58 -2.27 17.68 28.49
N LEU A 59 -1.49 17.26 27.49
CA LEU A 59 -0.08 17.67 27.35
C LEU A 59 0.08 19.05 26.70
N ILE A 60 -0.90 19.45 25.89
CA ILE A 60 -0.97 20.72 25.16
C ILE A 60 -2.44 21.11 25.00
N GLU A 61 -2.69 22.39 24.77
CA GLU A 61 -4.06 22.91 24.62
C GLU A 61 -4.51 22.97 23.14
N ASN A 62 -3.57 23.20 22.23
CA ASN A 62 -3.87 23.52 20.83
C ASN A 62 -3.14 22.59 19.86
N ASN A 63 -3.76 22.33 18.71
CA ASN A 63 -3.15 21.54 17.65
C ASN A 63 -2.33 22.47 16.73
N HIS A 64 -1.01 22.38 16.81
CA HIS A 64 -0.11 23.27 16.07
C HIS A 64 -0.01 22.98 14.57
N THR A 65 -0.77 22.01 14.06
CA THR A 65 -0.89 21.70 12.62
C THR A 65 -2.10 22.38 11.95
N LEU A 66 -2.93 23.07 12.74
CA LEU A 66 -4.03 23.87 12.24
C LEU A 66 -3.46 25.05 11.43
N GLY A 67 -4.08 25.38 10.30
CA GLY A 67 -3.61 26.44 9.39
C GLY A 67 -2.68 25.98 8.25
N ILE A 68 -2.12 24.76 8.32
CA ILE A 68 -1.32 24.21 7.21
C ILE A 68 -2.25 23.52 6.22
N GLU A 69 -2.33 24.02 5.00
CA GLU A 69 -3.13 23.40 3.94
C GLU A 69 -2.43 22.21 3.28
N LYS A 70 -3.20 21.17 2.96
CA LYS A 70 -2.69 20.02 2.22
C LYS A 70 -2.50 20.39 0.75
N HIS A 71 -1.50 19.80 0.12
CA HIS A 71 -1.39 19.83 -1.34
C HIS A 71 -2.57 19.11 -1.99
N LYS A 72 -3.07 19.65 -3.10
CA LYS A 72 -3.98 18.93 -3.99
C LYS A 72 -3.20 17.80 -4.67
N LEU A 73 -3.68 16.57 -4.51
CA LEU A 73 -3.08 15.41 -5.14
C LEU A 73 -3.84 15.08 -6.41
N GLN A 74 -3.11 14.89 -7.51
CA GLN A 74 -3.68 14.35 -8.74
C GLN A 74 -3.77 12.83 -8.61
N ALA A 75 -4.93 12.28 -8.97
CA ALA A 75 -5.09 10.84 -9.06
C ALA A 75 -4.19 10.29 -10.17
N ARG A 76 -3.60 9.11 -9.96
CA ARG A 76 -2.89 8.41 -11.02
C ARG A 76 -3.92 7.76 -11.94
N GLU A 77 -3.96 8.18 -13.20
CA GLU A 77 -4.91 7.65 -14.20
C GLU A 77 -4.30 6.65 -15.18
N ARG A 78 -2.96 6.54 -15.21
CA ARG A 78 -2.25 5.63 -16.10
C ARG A 78 -2.69 4.19 -15.86
N ARG A 79 -3.07 3.52 -16.95
CA ARG A 79 -3.28 2.07 -17.05
C ARG A 79 -2.40 1.52 -18.16
N LEU A 80 -2.16 0.21 -18.15
CA LEU A 80 -1.50 -0.46 -19.27
C LEU A 80 -2.40 -0.39 -20.50
N SER A 81 -1.86 -0.01 -21.64
CA SER A 81 -2.53 -0.18 -22.93
C SER A 81 -2.54 -1.65 -23.36
N TYR A 82 -3.36 -2.01 -24.34
CA TYR A 82 -3.35 -3.35 -24.91
C TYR A 82 -1.99 -3.73 -25.50
N ASP A 83 -1.29 -2.79 -26.16
CA ASP A 83 0.05 -3.02 -26.70
C ASP A 83 1.09 -3.24 -25.60
N GLU A 84 1.05 -2.43 -24.53
CA GLU A 84 1.91 -2.61 -23.36
C GLU A 84 1.64 -3.95 -22.69
N MET A 85 0.37 -4.37 -22.63
CA MET A 85 -0.03 -5.66 -22.09
C MET A 85 0.53 -6.82 -22.90
N GLY A 86 0.49 -6.74 -24.23
CA GLY A 86 1.09 -7.75 -25.11
C GLY A 86 2.59 -7.92 -24.87
N ARG A 87 3.33 -6.81 -24.81
CA ARG A 87 4.77 -6.83 -24.50
C ARG A 87 5.06 -7.35 -23.09
N PHE A 88 4.24 -6.96 -22.12
CA PHE A 88 4.34 -7.45 -20.74
C PHE A 88 4.20 -8.96 -20.66
N LEU A 89 3.16 -9.53 -21.31
CA LEU A 89 2.94 -10.98 -21.33
C LEU A 89 4.05 -11.73 -22.08
N GLN A 90 4.58 -11.16 -23.17
CA GLN A 90 5.69 -11.77 -23.91
C GLN A 90 6.92 -11.97 -23.01
N VAL A 91 7.34 -10.93 -22.28
CA VAL A 91 8.48 -11.01 -21.35
C VAL A 91 8.14 -11.94 -20.18
N LEU A 92 6.93 -11.84 -19.64
CA LEU A 92 6.52 -12.63 -18.48
C LEU A 92 6.48 -14.13 -18.78
N CYS A 93 6.05 -14.53 -19.98
CA CYS A 93 5.96 -15.93 -20.38
C CYS A 93 7.25 -16.48 -20.99
N GLY A 94 8.13 -15.62 -21.53
CA GLY A 94 9.37 -16.03 -22.21
C GLY A 94 10.63 -15.97 -21.34
N GLU A 95 10.75 -14.96 -20.47
CA GLU A 95 12.01 -14.65 -19.78
C GLU A 95 11.90 -14.71 -18.25
N ALA A 96 10.72 -14.47 -17.69
CA ALA A 96 10.56 -14.44 -16.23
C ALA A 96 10.65 -15.83 -15.61
N SER A 97 11.10 -15.90 -14.36
CA SER A 97 11.03 -17.15 -13.60
C SER A 97 9.58 -17.59 -13.42
N VAL A 98 9.36 -18.90 -13.34
CA VAL A 98 8.04 -19.51 -13.12
C VAL A 98 7.31 -18.86 -11.93
N LEU A 99 8.02 -18.60 -10.84
CA LEU A 99 7.46 -17.95 -9.65
C LEU A 99 6.91 -16.54 -9.94
N ILE A 100 7.68 -15.72 -10.66
CA ILE A 100 7.29 -14.34 -11.00
C ILE A 100 6.12 -14.37 -11.99
N ARG A 101 6.20 -15.25 -13.00
CA ARG A 101 5.16 -15.45 -14.01
C ARG A 101 3.83 -15.82 -13.36
N ASP A 102 3.82 -16.88 -12.56
CA ASP A 102 2.59 -17.37 -11.92
C ASP A 102 1.98 -16.31 -11.00
N PHE A 103 2.81 -15.64 -10.18
CA PHE A 103 2.34 -14.55 -9.32
C PHE A 103 1.70 -13.41 -10.12
N ALA A 104 2.36 -12.95 -11.18
CA ALA A 104 1.88 -11.83 -11.97
C ALA A 104 0.61 -12.18 -12.75
N LEU A 105 0.52 -13.39 -13.30
CA LEU A 105 -0.69 -13.89 -13.97
C LEU A 105 -1.85 -14.04 -12.98
N LEU A 106 -1.62 -14.61 -11.79
CA LEU A 106 -2.67 -14.69 -10.76
C LEU A 106 -3.13 -13.29 -10.33
N ALA A 107 -2.23 -12.34 -10.12
CA ALA A 107 -2.59 -10.97 -9.79
C ALA A 107 -3.41 -10.30 -10.91
N LEU A 108 -3.10 -10.60 -12.17
CA LEU A 108 -3.83 -10.11 -13.34
C LEU A 108 -5.24 -10.73 -13.43
N TYR A 109 -5.35 -12.05 -13.39
CA TYR A 109 -6.63 -12.76 -13.56
C TYR A 109 -7.60 -12.51 -12.41
N THR A 110 -7.09 -12.39 -11.18
CA THR A 110 -7.94 -12.17 -9.99
C THR A 110 -8.23 -10.71 -9.71
N GLY A 111 -7.39 -9.79 -10.21
CA GLY A 111 -7.42 -8.38 -9.82
C GLY A 111 -7.20 -8.13 -8.31
N ALA A 112 -6.71 -9.14 -7.58
CA ALA A 112 -6.55 -9.07 -6.14
C ALA A 112 -5.34 -8.20 -5.73
N GLY A 113 -5.35 -7.72 -4.49
CA GLY A 113 -4.21 -7.00 -3.93
C GLY A 113 -2.97 -7.88 -3.88
N LYS A 114 -1.80 -7.30 -4.19
CA LYS A 114 -0.50 -8.00 -4.15
C LYS A 114 -0.30 -8.84 -2.89
N SER A 115 -0.58 -8.28 -1.71
CA SER A 115 -0.43 -9.00 -0.44
C SER A 115 -1.34 -10.21 -0.37
N ASN A 116 -2.60 -10.09 -0.78
CA ASN A 116 -3.54 -11.20 -0.77
C ASN A 116 -3.05 -12.36 -1.66
N VAL A 117 -2.52 -12.05 -2.85
CA VAL A 117 -2.00 -13.10 -3.76
C VAL A 117 -0.76 -13.78 -3.16
N LEU A 118 0.11 -13.04 -2.48
CA LEU A 118 1.29 -13.58 -1.81
C LEU A 118 0.96 -14.40 -0.56
N GLU A 119 -0.12 -14.04 0.13
CA GLU A 119 -0.61 -14.67 1.37
C GLU A 119 -1.74 -15.68 1.10
N MET A 120 -1.90 -16.11 -0.16
CA MET A 120 -2.91 -17.09 -0.55
C MET A 120 -2.61 -18.45 0.07
N GLU A 121 -3.62 -19.07 0.66
CA GLU A 121 -3.53 -20.40 1.29
C GLU A 121 -4.41 -21.40 0.55
N TRP A 122 -4.03 -22.69 0.55
CA TRP A 122 -4.79 -23.72 -0.14
C TRP A 122 -6.18 -23.94 0.44
N ASP A 123 -6.32 -23.82 1.77
CA ASP A 123 -7.60 -23.94 2.49
C ASP A 123 -8.61 -22.85 2.12
N ASN A 124 -8.12 -21.76 1.54
CA ASN A 124 -8.94 -20.65 1.07
C ASN A 124 -9.43 -20.84 -0.38
N ILE A 125 -9.06 -21.94 -1.06
CA ILE A 125 -9.44 -22.18 -2.46
C ILE A 125 -10.37 -23.38 -2.54
N ASP A 126 -11.60 -23.13 -2.99
CA ASP A 126 -12.52 -24.15 -3.44
C ASP A 126 -12.23 -24.46 -4.91
N PHE A 127 -11.50 -25.56 -5.15
CA PHE A 127 -11.09 -25.97 -6.49
C PHE A 127 -12.26 -26.50 -7.33
N GLU A 128 -13.32 -27.02 -6.70
CA GLU A 128 -14.49 -27.53 -7.41
C GLU A 128 -15.36 -26.38 -7.91
N ARG A 129 -15.62 -25.40 -7.05
CA ARG A 129 -16.41 -24.22 -7.39
C ARG A 129 -15.61 -23.13 -8.09
N LYS A 130 -14.28 -23.29 -8.18
CA LYS A 130 -13.33 -22.30 -8.73
C LYS A 130 -13.46 -20.95 -8.02
N ILE A 131 -13.46 -20.99 -6.69
CA ILE A 131 -13.59 -19.79 -5.86
C ILE A 131 -12.39 -19.68 -4.93
N TRP A 132 -11.76 -18.51 -4.92
CA TRP A 132 -10.82 -18.13 -3.88
C TRP A 132 -11.50 -17.23 -2.84
N HIS A 133 -11.56 -17.71 -1.61
CA HIS A 133 -12.04 -16.96 -0.46
C HIS A 133 -10.90 -16.18 0.19
N ILE A 134 -11.01 -14.86 0.24
CA ILE A 134 -10.08 -13.99 0.97
C ILE A 134 -10.75 -13.62 2.30
N PRO A 135 -10.31 -14.18 3.44
CA PRO A 135 -10.99 -13.98 4.72
C PRO A 135 -10.88 -12.53 5.21
N LYS A 136 -9.77 -11.86 4.89
CA LYS A 136 -9.53 -10.47 5.29
C LYS A 136 -8.86 -9.69 4.18
N THR A 137 -9.58 -8.73 3.61
CA THR A 137 -8.98 -7.73 2.71
C THR A 137 -8.39 -6.56 3.48
N LYS A 138 -7.62 -5.70 2.79
CA LYS A 138 -7.11 -4.43 3.34
C LYS A 138 -8.18 -3.53 4.00
N ASN A 139 -9.45 -3.69 3.61
CA ASN A 139 -10.58 -2.91 4.13
C ASN A 139 -11.35 -3.66 5.25
N GLY A 140 -10.84 -4.80 5.72
CA GLY A 140 -11.43 -5.58 6.81
C GLY A 140 -12.66 -6.42 6.43
N LYS A 141 -13.00 -6.52 5.14
CA LYS A 141 -14.13 -7.36 4.66
C LYS A 141 -13.60 -8.60 3.97
N ALA A 142 -14.25 -9.73 4.17
CA ALA A 142 -14.02 -10.93 3.38
C ALA A 142 -14.49 -10.72 1.94
N GLN A 143 -13.88 -11.43 0.99
CA GLN A 143 -14.21 -11.35 -0.43
C GLN A 143 -14.06 -12.72 -1.09
N ASN A 144 -15.01 -13.10 -1.93
CA ASN A 144 -14.87 -14.25 -2.82
C ASN A 144 -14.48 -13.77 -4.21
N ILE A 145 -13.48 -14.40 -4.81
CA ILE A 145 -13.02 -14.13 -6.18
C ILE A 145 -13.24 -15.39 -7.01
N PRO A 146 -14.08 -15.34 -8.07
CA PRO A 146 -14.15 -16.39 -9.06
C PRO A 146 -12.81 -16.52 -9.78
N LEU A 147 -12.33 -17.76 -9.94
CA LEU A 147 -11.07 -18.06 -10.61
C LEU A 147 -11.37 -18.47 -12.06
N THR A 148 -10.61 -17.90 -13.00
CA THR A 148 -10.66 -18.32 -14.40
C THR A 148 -9.98 -19.68 -14.56
N ASP A 149 -10.21 -20.34 -15.69
CA ASP A 149 -9.59 -21.63 -15.98
C ASP A 149 -8.05 -21.54 -15.98
N GLU A 150 -7.49 -20.46 -16.52
CA GLU A 150 -6.05 -20.21 -16.53
C GLU A 150 -5.49 -20.00 -15.12
N ALA A 151 -6.23 -19.31 -14.25
CA ALA A 151 -5.84 -19.17 -12.85
C ALA A 151 -5.86 -20.53 -12.12
N MET A 152 -6.87 -21.37 -12.41
CA MET A 152 -6.99 -22.71 -11.86
C MET A 152 -5.84 -23.62 -12.29
N GLU A 153 -5.45 -23.60 -13.56
CA GLU A 153 -4.30 -24.35 -14.07
C GLU A 153 -3.02 -24.00 -13.32
N ILE A 154 -2.75 -22.71 -13.13
CA ILE A 154 -1.58 -22.23 -12.38
C ILE A 154 -1.65 -22.73 -10.93
N LEU A 155 -2.79 -22.59 -10.26
CA LEU A 155 -2.94 -22.97 -8.86
C LEU A 155 -2.79 -24.48 -8.66
N GLN A 156 -3.36 -25.29 -9.55
CA GLN A 156 -3.22 -26.75 -9.51
C GLN A 156 -1.77 -27.18 -9.72
N ALA A 157 -1.08 -26.63 -10.72
CA ALA A 157 0.32 -26.92 -10.97
C ALA A 157 1.21 -26.55 -9.76
N ARG A 158 0.96 -25.40 -9.13
CA ARG A 158 1.66 -24.96 -7.93
C ARG A 158 1.36 -25.84 -6.71
N LYS A 159 0.13 -26.33 -6.56
CA LYS A 159 -0.27 -27.22 -5.45
C LYS A 159 0.47 -28.54 -5.50
N LEU A 160 0.67 -29.11 -6.69
CA LEU A 160 1.38 -30.38 -6.87
C LEU A 160 2.85 -30.34 -6.41
N ILE A 161 3.50 -29.18 -6.55
CA ILE A 161 4.91 -28.99 -6.16
C ILE A 161 5.05 -28.31 -4.79
N SER A 162 3.95 -27.97 -4.14
CA SER A 162 3.96 -27.29 -2.84
C SER A 162 4.31 -28.28 -1.74
N THR A 163 5.19 -27.85 -0.82
CA THR A 163 5.43 -28.54 0.45
C THR A 163 4.60 -27.96 1.59
N SER A 164 3.85 -26.88 1.33
CA SER A 164 2.88 -26.34 2.27
C SER A 164 1.70 -27.30 2.37
N LYS A 165 1.16 -27.42 3.59
CA LYS A 165 -0.19 -27.94 3.78
C LYS A 165 -1.19 -27.01 3.10
#